data_AF-A0A9E0MAK7-F1
#
_entry.id   AF-A0A9E0MAK7-F1
#
_cell.length_a   1.000
_cell.length_b   1.000
_cell.length_c   1.000
_cell.angle_alpha   90.00
_cell.angle_beta   90.00
_cell.angle_gamma   90.00
#
_symmetry.space_group_name_H-M   'P 1'
#
loop_
_entity.id
_entity.type
_entity.pdbx_description
1 polymer ?
#
loop_
_entity_poly.entity_id
_entity_poly.type
_entity_poly.pdbx_seq_one_letter_code
_entity_poly.pdbx_strand_id
1 'polypeptide(L)'
;MSEAIRYPSMLRGALATALVVCSMQAFAAGSAASQAEQRYRQDLAFCNSGKSTQSAETCRREAHSARQEARRGGLDSDSTSFADNARLRCAAHEGLDKSACEARMRGEGETEGSVGAGGVLRKSVIVVPGS
;
A
#
# COMPACT_ATOMS: atom_id res chain seq x y z
N MET A 1 66.30 -21.79 -24.19
CA MET A 1 66.29 -21.21 -22.84
C MET A 1 64.86 -20.77 -22.55
N SER A 2 64.25 -21.44 -21.56
CA SER A 2 63.07 -21.10 -20.74
C SER A 2 61.76 -20.63 -21.41
N GLU A 3 60.56 -21.05 -21.03
CA GLU A 3 60.00 -22.13 -20.21
C GLU A 3 58.52 -22.23 -20.65
N ALA A 4 57.99 -23.44 -20.81
CA ALA A 4 56.59 -23.66 -21.15
C ALA A 4 55.73 -23.61 -19.88
N ILE A 5 54.90 -22.58 -19.74
CA ILE A 5 53.97 -22.45 -18.62
C ILE A 5 52.85 -23.49 -18.78
N ARG A 6 52.92 -24.57 -17.99
CA ARG A 6 51.84 -25.53 -17.80
C ARG A 6 50.79 -24.91 -16.89
N TYR A 7 49.59 -24.66 -17.40
CA TYR A 7 48.40 -24.39 -16.58
C TYR A 7 47.58 -25.68 -16.46
N PRO A 8 47.76 -26.51 -15.42
CA PRO A 8 46.95 -27.71 -15.25
C PRO A 8 45.57 -27.31 -14.69
N SER A 9 44.54 -27.89 -15.32
CA SER A 9 43.30 -28.35 -14.68
C SER A 9 42.41 -27.39 -13.88
N MET A 10 42.69 -26.08 -13.79
CA MET A 10 41.80 -25.14 -13.08
C MET A 10 40.72 -24.51 -13.97
N LEU A 11 40.62 -24.91 -15.25
CA LEU A 11 39.63 -24.39 -16.20
C LEU A 11 38.31 -25.20 -16.27
N ARG A 12 38.12 -26.19 -15.39
CA ARG A 12 36.89 -27.01 -15.34
C ARG A 12 35.98 -26.73 -14.15
N GLY A 13 36.46 -25.97 -13.15
CA GLY A 13 35.67 -25.62 -11.95
C GLY A 13 34.88 -24.32 -12.05
N ALA A 14 35.18 -23.47 -13.04
CA ALA A 14 34.62 -22.11 -13.10
C ALA A 14 33.30 -22.00 -13.89
N LEU A 15 32.88 -23.04 -14.62
CA LEU A 15 31.64 -22.98 -15.41
C LEU A 15 30.39 -23.49 -14.67
N ALA A 16 30.55 -24.18 -13.54
CA ALA A 16 29.43 -24.76 -12.79
C ALA A 16 28.81 -23.81 -11.74
N THR A 17 29.49 -22.70 -11.41
CA THR A 17 29.03 -21.75 -10.38
C THR A 17 28.25 -20.55 -10.96
N ALA A 18 28.24 -20.36 -12.27
CA ALA A 18 27.51 -19.25 -12.90
C ALA A 18 25.98 -19.48 -13.02
N LEU A 19 25.49 -20.72 -12.86
CA LEU A 19 24.07 -21.06 -12.96
C LEU A 19 23.29 -20.94 -11.63
N VAL A 20 23.98 -20.81 -10.49
CA VAL A 20 23.35 -20.82 -9.16
C VAL A 20 22.94 -19.42 -8.67
N VAL A 21 23.46 -18.35 -9.27
CA VAL A 21 23.22 -16.97 -8.78
C VAL A 21 21.91 -16.36 -9.30
N CYS A 22 21.24 -16.96 -10.28
CA CYS A 22 19.97 -16.44 -10.83
C CYS A 22 18.70 -16.85 -10.07
N SER A 23 18.76 -17.73 -9.07
CA SER A 23 17.56 -18.28 -8.42
C SER A 23 17.03 -17.47 -7.22
N MET A 24 17.76 -16.48 -6.73
CA MET A 24 17.33 -15.71 -5.54
C MET A 24 16.23 -14.65 -5.82
N GLN A 25 16.00 -14.28 -7.08
CA GLN A 25 14.98 -13.26 -7.42
C GLN A 25 13.55 -13.81 -7.46
N ALA A 26 13.36 -15.13 -7.45
CA ALA A 26 12.04 -15.76 -7.52
C ALA A 26 11.28 -15.79 -6.17
N PHE A 27 11.98 -15.63 -5.04
CA PHE A 27 11.37 -15.74 -3.71
C PHE A 27 10.51 -14.54 -3.32
N ALA A 28 10.87 -13.32 -3.76
CA ALA A 28 10.11 -12.10 -3.44
C ALA A 28 8.77 -12.01 -4.21
N ALA A 29 8.74 -12.46 -5.47
CA ALA A 29 7.50 -12.52 -6.24
C ALA A 29 6.54 -13.61 -5.72
N GLY A 30 7.08 -14.75 -5.28
CA GLY A 30 6.30 -15.84 -4.69
C GLY A 30 5.61 -15.45 -3.37
N SER A 31 6.27 -14.64 -2.53
CA SER A 31 5.72 -14.19 -1.25
C SER A 31 4.63 -13.11 -1.42
N ALA A 32 4.74 -12.23 -2.41
CA ALA A 32 3.68 -11.25 -2.71
C ALA A 32 2.42 -11.94 -3.25
N ALA A 33 2.59 -12.90 -4.17
CA ALA A 33 1.47 -13.66 -4.73
C ALA A 33 0.76 -14.54 -3.69
N SER A 34 1.50 -15.14 -2.75
CA SER A 34 0.92 -15.96 -1.68
C SER A 34 0.15 -15.11 -0.66
N GLN A 35 0.67 -13.93 -0.29
CA GLN A 35 -0.03 -12.98 0.58
C GLN A 35 -1.31 -12.45 -0.06
N ALA A 36 -1.29 -12.13 -1.36
CA ALA A 36 -2.48 -11.71 -2.10
C ALA A 36 -3.57 -12.80 -2.08
N GLU A 37 -3.18 -14.08 -2.21
CA GLU A 37 -4.11 -15.20 -2.14
C GLU A 37 -4.69 -15.40 -0.73
N GLN A 38 -3.85 -15.28 0.30
CA GLN A 38 -4.30 -15.37 1.68
C GLN A 38 -5.30 -14.25 2.00
N ARG A 39 -5.02 -13.01 1.58
CA ARG A 39 -5.92 -11.87 1.80
C ARG A 39 -7.25 -12.07 1.08
N TYR A 40 -7.21 -12.51 -0.17
CA TYR A 40 -8.40 -12.83 -0.95
C TYR A 40 -9.31 -13.87 -0.26
N ARG A 41 -8.73 -14.92 0.34
CA ARG A 41 -9.51 -15.92 1.12
C ARG A 41 -10.18 -15.30 2.35
N GLN A 42 -9.48 -14.40 3.05
CA GLN A 42 -10.05 -13.67 4.19
C GLN A 42 -11.20 -12.76 3.75
N ASP A 43 -11.03 -12.04 2.64
CA ASP A 43 -12.05 -11.14 2.11
C ASP A 43 -13.31 -11.93 1.67
N LEU A 44 -13.16 -13.09 1.01
CA LEU A 44 -14.29 -13.96 0.70
C LEU A 44 -15.00 -14.49 1.95
N ALA A 45 -14.26 -14.88 3.00
CA ALA A 45 -14.84 -15.31 4.26
C ALA A 45 -15.64 -14.17 4.91
N PHE A 46 -15.13 -12.93 4.85
CA PHE A 46 -15.85 -11.74 5.31
C PHE A 46 -17.13 -11.52 4.48
N CYS A 47 -17.06 -11.57 3.15
CA CYS A 47 -18.22 -11.41 2.28
C CYS A 47 -19.30 -12.47 2.54
N ASN A 48 -18.90 -13.73 2.74
CA ASN A 48 -19.83 -14.83 3.00
C ASN A 48 -20.41 -14.80 4.43
N SER A 49 -19.75 -14.09 5.37
CA SER A 49 -20.26 -13.95 6.74
C SER A 49 -21.46 -12.99 6.86
N GLY A 50 -21.79 -12.25 5.80
CA GLY A 50 -22.86 -11.25 5.82
C GLY A 50 -22.57 -9.99 6.64
N LYS A 51 -21.33 -9.83 7.15
CA LYS A 51 -20.90 -8.67 7.94
C LYS A 51 -20.57 -7.43 7.11
N SER A 52 -20.60 -7.54 5.77
CA SER A 52 -20.41 -6.40 4.89
C SER A 52 -21.66 -5.50 4.90
N THR A 53 -21.46 -4.19 4.85
CA THR A 53 -22.53 -3.20 4.65
C THR A 53 -23.00 -3.13 3.19
N GLN A 54 -22.33 -3.87 2.28
CA GLN A 54 -22.64 -3.97 0.87
C GLN A 54 -23.27 -5.33 0.52
N SER A 55 -23.82 -5.48 -0.69
CA SER A 55 -24.30 -6.78 -1.16
C SER A 55 -23.16 -7.80 -1.25
N ALA A 56 -23.45 -9.08 -0.98
CA ALA A 56 -22.46 -10.16 -1.05
C ALA A 56 -21.85 -10.31 -2.45
N GLU A 57 -22.59 -9.96 -3.51
CA GLU A 57 -22.08 -9.91 -4.88
C GLU A 57 -21.03 -8.81 -5.05
N THR A 58 -21.35 -7.57 -4.64
CA THR A 58 -20.42 -6.44 -4.74
C THR A 58 -19.16 -6.70 -3.90
N CYS A 59 -19.32 -7.18 -2.67
CA CYS A 59 -18.20 -7.51 -1.80
C CYS A 59 -17.22 -8.52 -2.46
N ARG A 60 -17.76 -9.60 -3.06
CA ARG A 60 -16.91 -10.59 -3.75
C ARG A 60 -16.22 -9.98 -4.98
N ARG A 61 -16.93 -9.15 -5.75
CA ARG A 61 -16.35 -8.44 -6.90
C ARG A 61 -15.19 -7.52 -6.48
N GLU A 62 -15.34 -6.81 -5.38
CA GLU A 62 -14.25 -5.99 -4.80
C GLU A 62 -13.06 -6.85 -4.36
N ALA A 63 -13.31 -7.98 -3.69
CA ALA A 63 -12.25 -8.92 -3.29
C ALA A 63 -11.47 -9.48 -4.50
N HIS A 64 -12.17 -9.81 -5.60
CA HIS A 64 -11.53 -10.21 -6.85
C HIS A 64 -10.65 -9.11 -7.45
N SER A 65 -11.16 -7.88 -7.45
CA SER A 65 -10.44 -6.72 -7.98
C SER A 65 -9.19 -6.44 -7.15
N ALA A 66 -9.31 -6.48 -5.81
CA ALA A 66 -8.18 -6.30 -4.91
C ALA A 66 -7.09 -7.37 -5.11
N ARG A 67 -7.47 -8.64 -5.31
CA ARG A 67 -6.53 -9.73 -5.63
C ARG A 67 -5.82 -9.49 -6.96
N GLN A 68 -6.55 -9.05 -7.98
CA GLN A 68 -5.98 -8.78 -9.30
C GLN A 68 -4.94 -7.66 -9.24
N GLU A 69 -5.25 -6.57 -8.55
CA GLU A 69 -4.32 -5.45 -8.37
C GLU A 69 -3.11 -5.84 -7.52
N ALA A 70 -3.30 -6.60 -6.43
CA ALA A 70 -2.18 -7.12 -5.64
C ALA A 70 -1.22 -7.99 -6.48
N ARG A 71 -1.74 -8.77 -7.43
CA ARG A 71 -0.91 -9.55 -8.38
C ARG A 71 -0.17 -8.70 -9.39
N ARG A 72 -0.66 -7.49 -9.69
CA ARG A 72 -0.03 -6.53 -10.60
C ARG A 72 1.02 -5.64 -9.91
N GLY A 73 1.25 -5.84 -8.61
CA GLY A 73 2.18 -5.03 -7.82
C GLY A 73 1.50 -4.13 -6.78
N GLY A 74 0.16 -4.18 -6.69
CA GLY A 74 -0.63 -3.40 -5.74
C GLY A 74 -0.89 -1.96 -6.19
N LEU A 75 -1.51 -1.18 -5.30
CA LEU A 75 -1.70 0.25 -5.49
C LEU A 75 -0.50 1.00 -4.91
N ASP A 76 -0.07 2.06 -5.59
CA ASP A 76 0.84 3.02 -4.98
C ASP A 76 0.16 3.65 -3.75
N SER A 77 0.85 3.59 -2.63
CA SER A 77 0.32 3.95 -1.31
C SER A 77 1.30 4.85 -0.55
N ASP A 78 1.93 5.77 -1.27
CA ASP A 78 2.74 6.83 -0.65
C ASP A 78 1.87 7.68 0.29
N SER A 79 2.11 7.52 1.60
CA SER A 79 1.38 8.22 2.66
C SER A 79 1.57 9.73 2.62
N THR A 80 2.69 10.20 2.06
CA THR A 80 2.96 11.62 1.83
C THR A 80 1.92 12.22 0.89
N SER A 81 1.61 11.50 -0.20
CA SER A 81 0.61 11.93 -1.19
C SER A 81 -0.78 12.07 -0.57
N PHE A 82 -1.16 11.24 0.40
CA PHE A 82 -2.47 11.31 1.05
C PHE A 82 -2.59 12.53 1.96
N ALA A 83 -1.55 12.85 2.72
CA ALA A 83 -1.54 14.03 3.59
C ALA A 83 -1.59 15.33 2.75
N ASP A 84 -0.83 15.38 1.66
CA ASP A 84 -0.83 16.52 0.76
C ASP A 84 -2.17 16.68 0.04
N ASN A 85 -2.74 15.59 -0.47
CA ASN A 85 -4.09 15.60 -1.06
C ASN A 85 -5.17 16.03 -0.05
N ALA A 86 -5.04 15.64 1.23
CA ALA A 86 -5.95 16.08 2.27
C ALA A 86 -5.86 17.60 2.49
N ARG A 87 -4.65 18.17 2.49
CA ARG A 87 -4.43 19.62 2.60
C ARG A 87 -4.91 20.38 1.36
N LEU A 88 -4.70 19.83 0.17
CA LEU A 88 -5.16 20.44 -1.09
C LEU A 88 -6.68 20.66 -1.10
N ARG A 89 -7.47 19.81 -0.45
CA ARG A 89 -8.93 20.01 -0.31
C ARG A 89 -9.28 21.31 0.43
N CYS A 90 -8.41 21.79 1.32
CA CYS A 90 -8.62 23.05 2.04
C CYS A 90 -8.42 24.30 1.16
N ALA A 91 -7.91 24.15 -0.07
CA ALA A 91 -7.72 25.28 -0.99
C ALA A 91 -9.03 25.96 -1.43
N ALA A 92 -10.19 25.36 -1.17
CA ALA A 92 -11.49 25.97 -1.38
C ALA A 92 -11.83 27.06 -0.35
N HIS A 93 -11.04 27.21 0.72
CA HIS A 93 -11.22 28.19 1.77
C HIS A 93 -10.13 29.26 1.73
N GLU A 94 -10.39 30.40 2.38
CA GLU A 94 -9.46 31.51 2.51
C GLU A 94 -9.27 31.89 3.99
N GLY A 95 -8.22 32.68 4.28
CA GLY A 95 -7.97 33.25 5.60
C GLY A 95 -8.01 32.23 6.74
N LEU A 96 -8.77 32.56 7.79
CA LEU A 96 -8.90 31.74 9.00
C LEU A 96 -9.49 30.35 8.71
N ASP A 97 -10.49 30.25 7.83
CA ASP A 97 -11.15 28.98 7.50
C ASP A 97 -10.20 27.99 6.82
N LYS A 98 -9.30 28.50 5.97
CA LYS A 98 -8.24 27.67 5.37
C LYS A 98 -7.31 27.10 6.43
N SER A 99 -6.78 27.96 7.30
CA SER A 99 -5.88 27.53 8.37
C SER A 99 -6.54 26.54 9.34
N ALA A 100 -7.82 26.75 9.66
CA ALA A 100 -8.61 25.85 10.50
C ALA A 100 -8.88 24.50 9.81
N CYS A 101 -9.17 24.50 8.50
CA CYS A 101 -9.30 23.26 7.72
C CYS A 101 -7.99 22.47 7.73
N GLU A 102 -6.87 23.11 7.46
CA GLU A 102 -5.55 22.46 7.44
C GLU A 102 -5.18 21.90 8.81
N ALA A 103 -5.48 22.61 9.90
CA ALA A 103 -5.34 22.13 11.27
C ALA A 103 -6.13 20.84 11.52
N ARG A 104 -7.42 20.82 11.14
CA ARG A 104 -8.24 19.60 11.23
C ARG A 104 -7.66 18.46 10.38
N MET A 105 -7.11 18.74 9.21
CA MET A 105 -6.47 17.72 8.37
C MET A 105 -5.15 17.19 8.96
N ARG A 106 -4.44 17.98 9.78
CA ARG A 106 -3.28 17.54 10.57
C ARG A 106 -3.66 16.73 11.83
N GLY A 107 -4.95 16.59 12.11
CA GLY A 107 -5.46 15.85 13.27
C GLY A 107 -5.68 16.70 14.51
N GLU A 108 -5.67 18.04 14.40
CA GLU A 108 -6.03 18.93 15.50
C GLU A 108 -7.56 18.94 15.72
N GLY A 109 -7.99 19.01 16.98
CA GLY A 109 -9.40 18.99 17.37
C GLY A 109 -9.95 17.59 17.67
N GLU A 110 -11.25 17.40 17.45
CA GLU A 110 -11.96 16.16 17.71
C GLU A 110 -12.28 15.43 16.41
N THR A 111 -12.18 14.09 16.44
CA THR A 111 -12.54 13.21 15.33
C THR A 111 -13.59 12.21 15.79
N GLU A 112 -14.68 12.11 15.05
CA GLU A 112 -15.80 11.22 15.35
C GLU A 112 -16.22 10.42 14.11
N GLY A 113 -16.87 9.29 14.33
CA GLY A 113 -17.37 8.40 13.26
C GLY A 113 -16.43 7.25 12.93
N SER A 114 -16.72 6.54 11.85
CA SER A 114 -15.92 5.43 11.37
C SER A 114 -16.08 5.24 9.87
N VAL A 115 -15.03 4.73 9.22
CA VAL A 115 -15.09 4.38 7.79
C VAL A 115 -16.19 3.35 7.53
N GLY A 116 -16.37 2.37 8.41
CA GLY A 116 -17.42 1.36 8.29
C GLY A 116 -18.83 1.91 8.35
N ALA A 117 -19.05 2.96 9.15
CA ALA A 117 -20.35 3.65 9.26
C ALA A 117 -20.57 4.73 8.17
N GLY A 118 -19.64 4.90 7.24
CA GLY A 118 -19.79 5.77 6.07
C GLY A 118 -19.11 7.14 6.17
N GLY A 119 -18.33 7.42 7.23
CA GLY A 119 -17.60 8.68 7.28
C GLY A 119 -16.86 8.96 8.59
N VAL A 120 -15.91 9.89 8.48
CA VAL A 120 -15.16 10.44 9.62
C VAL A 120 -15.33 11.96 9.61
N LEU A 121 -15.93 12.49 10.68
CA LEU A 121 -16.09 13.92 10.90
C LEU A 121 -14.93 14.45 11.74
N ARG A 122 -14.40 15.60 11.33
CA ARG A 122 -13.36 16.33 12.05
C ARG A 122 -13.88 17.69 12.40
N LYS A 123 -13.81 18.07 13.68
CA LYS A 123 -14.35 19.32 14.19
C LYS A 123 -13.34 20.01 15.11
N SER A 124 -13.35 21.33 15.09
CA SER A 124 -12.51 22.17 15.94
C SER A 124 -13.28 23.46 16.25
N VAL A 125 -13.14 23.99 17.46
CA VAL A 125 -13.69 25.30 17.84
C VAL A 125 -12.53 26.29 17.89
N ILE A 126 -12.70 27.42 17.21
CA ILE A 126 -11.73 28.53 17.24
C ILE A 126 -12.44 29.79 17.73
N VAL A 127 -11.77 30.54 18.60
CA VAL A 127 -12.28 31.82 19.09
C VAL A 127 -11.80 32.90 18.14
N VAL A 128 -12.76 33.61 17.52
CA VAL A 128 -12.47 34.77 16.68
C VAL A 128 -12.68 36.02 17.52
N PRO A 129 -11.68 36.93 17.62
CA PRO A 129 -11.87 38.19 18.34
C PRO A 129 -13.01 39.00 17.72
N GLY A 130 -13.82 39.65 18.55
CA GLY A 130 -14.81 40.61 18.07
C GLY A 130 -14.12 41.82 17.42
N SER A 131 -14.61 42.23 16.25
CA SER A 131 -14.22 43.46 15.56
C SER A 131 -14.68 44.71 16.31
#